data_AF-A0A524ABP1-F1
#
_entry.id   AF-A0A524ABP1-F1
#
_cell.length_a   1.000
_cell.length_b   1.000
_cell.length_c   1.000
_cell.angle_alpha   90.00
_cell.angle_beta   90.00
_cell.angle_gamma   90.00
#
_symmetry.space_group_name_H-M   'P 1'
#
loop_
_entity.id
_entity.type
_entity.pdbx_description
1 polymer ?
#
loop_
_entity_poly.entity_id
_entity_poly.type
_entity_poly.pdbx_seq_one_letter_code
_entity_poly.pdbx_strand_id
1 'polypeptide(L)'
;MGGGTALARGLASPQPAETKADYALIIDTTKCVGCGACETACNLRNDLPEGQSCIHILSRVEGENERFLPVQCQHCADPPCAHVCPVNATYIRDDGVVLTNEKLCVGCKYCMVACPYQARIFDEERGVADKCWLCLDYVLGGGQPACVHACVVGARLFGCTDDPDSEIAQLIASGQAKPLHPEFGTEPAVLRYIIE
;
A
#
# COMPACT_ATOMS: atom_id res chain seq x y z
N MET A 1 9.54 -33.43 -50.77
CA MET A 1 10.49 -32.45 -50.22
C MET A 1 9.66 -31.36 -49.57
N GLY A 2 9.49 -31.48 -48.24
CA GLY A 2 8.59 -30.64 -47.46
C GLY A 2 9.23 -29.32 -47.04
N GLY A 3 8.42 -28.27 -46.96
CA GLY A 3 8.76 -27.00 -46.32
C GLY A 3 7.61 -26.64 -45.38
N GLY A 4 7.81 -26.90 -44.09
CA GLY A 4 6.81 -26.75 -43.05
C GLY A 4 6.54 -25.29 -42.68
N THR A 5 5.26 -25.02 -42.41
CA THR A 5 4.72 -23.81 -41.80
C THR A 5 5.27 -23.62 -40.39
N ALA A 6 6.09 -22.59 -40.18
CA ALA A 6 6.52 -22.17 -38.85
C ALA A 6 5.38 -21.35 -38.19
N LEU A 7 4.67 -22.00 -37.28
CA LEU A 7 3.71 -21.37 -36.36
C LEU A 7 4.43 -20.36 -35.47
N ALA A 8 3.92 -19.13 -35.44
CA ALA A 8 4.35 -18.09 -34.52
C ALA A 8 4.12 -18.56 -33.08
N ARG A 9 5.21 -18.85 -32.36
CA ARG A 9 5.18 -19.01 -30.90
C ARG A 9 4.95 -17.62 -30.30
N GLY A 10 3.78 -17.42 -29.71
CA GLY A 10 3.50 -16.25 -28.88
C GLY A 10 4.56 -16.13 -27.79
N LEU A 11 5.19 -14.96 -27.72
CA LEU A 11 6.06 -14.60 -26.61
C LEU A 11 5.14 -14.40 -25.41
N ALA A 12 5.21 -15.33 -24.44
CA ALA A 12 4.62 -15.10 -23.13
C ALA A 12 5.24 -13.82 -22.56
N SER A 13 4.40 -12.87 -22.16
CA SER A 13 4.85 -11.67 -21.47
C SER A 13 5.65 -12.08 -20.23
N PRO A 14 6.84 -11.50 -19.99
CA PRO A 14 7.55 -11.75 -18.74
C PRO A 14 6.65 -11.30 -17.60
N GLN A 15 6.41 -12.19 -16.66
CA GLN A 15 5.82 -11.84 -15.36
C GLN A 15 6.76 -10.81 -14.72
N PRO A 16 6.26 -9.68 -14.18
CA PRO A 16 7.10 -8.71 -13.50
C PRO A 16 7.88 -9.42 -12.38
N ALA A 17 9.19 -9.15 -12.29
CA ALA A 17 9.99 -9.63 -11.18
C ALA A 17 9.40 -9.06 -9.89
N GLU A 18 9.06 -9.91 -8.92
CA GLU A 18 8.50 -9.46 -7.64
C GLU A 18 9.43 -8.44 -7.00
N THR A 19 8.99 -7.20 -6.91
CA THR A 19 9.66 -6.15 -6.16
C THR A 19 9.59 -6.49 -4.67
N LYS A 20 10.72 -6.89 -4.11
CA LYS A 20 10.84 -7.34 -2.72
C LYS A 20 10.82 -6.15 -1.76
N ALA A 21 9.78 -6.05 -0.96
CA ALA A 21 9.75 -5.25 0.26
C ALA A 21 9.93 -6.18 1.47
N ASP A 22 10.61 -5.70 2.51
CA ASP A 22 10.87 -6.51 3.72
C ASP A 22 9.63 -6.67 4.60
N TYR A 23 8.62 -5.82 4.40
CA TYR A 23 7.38 -5.81 5.15
C TYR A 23 6.19 -5.98 4.23
N ALA A 24 5.15 -6.62 4.75
CA ALA A 24 3.83 -6.58 4.13
C ALA A 24 2.74 -6.23 5.15
N LEU A 25 1.75 -5.48 4.67
CA LEU A 25 0.51 -5.18 5.37
C LEU A 25 -0.64 -5.71 4.53
N ILE A 26 -1.24 -6.81 4.97
CA ILE A 26 -2.36 -7.47 4.30
C ILE A 26 -3.66 -6.95 4.89
N ILE A 27 -4.60 -6.55 4.04
CA ILE A 27 -5.95 -6.13 4.40
C ILE A 27 -6.93 -7.19 3.91
N ASP A 28 -7.46 -7.99 4.85
CA ASP A 28 -8.49 -8.98 4.60
C ASP A 28 -9.87 -8.31 4.63
N THR A 29 -10.39 -7.99 3.45
CA THR A 29 -11.68 -7.31 3.33
C THR A 29 -12.85 -8.25 3.62
N THR A 30 -12.64 -9.57 3.66
CA THR A 30 -13.67 -10.54 4.04
C THR A 30 -14.01 -10.46 5.53
N LYS A 31 -13.08 -9.96 6.35
CA LYS A 31 -13.26 -9.72 7.80
C LYS A 31 -13.61 -8.28 8.14
N CYS A 32 -13.37 -7.34 7.24
CA CYS A 32 -13.53 -5.92 7.52
C CYS A 32 -15.00 -5.54 7.70
N VAL A 33 -15.33 -4.94 8.84
CA VAL A 33 -16.69 -4.48 9.18
C VAL A 33 -16.86 -2.96 9.08
N GLY A 34 -15.88 -2.24 8.53
CA GLY A 34 -15.98 -0.79 8.33
C GLY A 34 -15.97 0.07 9.59
N CYS A 35 -15.56 -0.47 10.75
CA CYS A 35 -15.68 0.21 12.06
C CYS A 35 -14.85 1.50 12.25
N GLY A 36 -13.95 1.86 11.32
CA GLY A 36 -13.15 3.09 11.44
C GLY A 36 -11.98 3.04 12.43
N ALA A 37 -11.87 2.03 13.29
CA ALA A 37 -10.85 1.99 14.35
C ALA A 37 -9.40 2.14 13.83
N CYS A 38 -9.10 1.57 12.67
CA CYS A 38 -7.78 1.68 12.05
C CYS A 38 -7.47 3.10 11.55
N GLU A 39 -8.46 3.82 11.04
CA GLU A 39 -8.35 5.22 10.63
C GLU A 39 -8.15 6.10 11.87
N THR A 40 -9.00 5.98 12.88
CA THR A 40 -8.91 6.75 14.12
C THR A 40 -7.55 6.58 14.79
N ALA A 41 -7.04 5.33 14.88
CA ALA A 41 -5.73 5.06 15.46
C ALA A 41 -4.59 5.67 14.62
N CYS A 42 -4.69 5.66 13.29
CA CYS A 42 -3.71 6.29 12.42
C CYS A 42 -3.71 7.82 12.61
N ASN A 43 -4.88 8.44 12.67
CA ASN A 43 -5.01 9.88 12.84
C ASN A 43 -4.46 10.34 14.19
N LEU A 44 -4.86 9.67 15.28
CA LEU A 44 -4.35 9.94 16.65
C LEU A 44 -2.82 9.78 16.73
N ARG A 45 -2.29 8.73 16.10
CA ARG A 45 -0.86 8.44 16.14
C ARG A 45 -0.02 9.52 15.46
N ASN A 46 -0.51 10.05 14.35
CA ASN A 46 0.21 10.99 13.51
C ASN A 46 -0.19 12.44 13.75
N ASP A 47 -1.08 12.69 14.71
CA ASP A 47 -1.64 14.02 15.00
C ASP A 47 -2.17 14.70 13.73
N LEU A 48 -2.91 13.95 12.90
CA LEU A 48 -3.37 14.46 11.61
C LEU A 48 -4.40 15.58 11.80
N PRO A 49 -4.37 16.62 10.95
CA PRO A 49 -5.38 17.67 10.98
C PRO A 49 -6.82 17.13 10.85
N GLU A 50 -7.77 17.82 11.47
CA GLU A 50 -9.18 17.45 11.40
C GLU A 50 -9.65 17.37 9.93
N GLY A 51 -10.40 16.31 9.61
CA GLY A 51 -10.89 16.05 8.25
C GLY A 51 -9.86 15.43 7.31
N GLN A 52 -8.61 15.22 7.74
CA GLN A 52 -7.61 14.47 6.98
C GLN A 52 -7.45 13.05 7.51
N SER A 53 -7.07 12.14 6.62
CA SER A 53 -6.84 10.74 6.96
C SER A 53 -5.87 10.11 5.96
N CYS A 54 -4.97 9.27 6.45
CA CYS A 54 -4.11 8.44 5.60
C CYS A 54 -4.81 7.13 5.16
N ILE A 55 -5.98 6.82 5.73
CA ILE A 55 -6.70 5.56 5.54
C ILE A 55 -8.16 5.88 5.20
N HIS A 56 -8.58 5.60 3.96
CA HIS A 56 -9.94 5.83 3.51
C HIS A 56 -10.70 4.52 3.43
N ILE A 57 -11.80 4.39 4.18
CA ILE A 57 -12.66 3.20 4.13
C ILE A 57 -13.73 3.45 3.06
N LEU A 58 -13.57 2.80 1.91
CA LEU A 58 -14.59 2.78 0.87
C LEU A 58 -15.61 1.71 1.19
N SER A 59 -16.88 1.94 0.88
CA SER A 59 -17.91 0.90 1.01
C SER A 59 -18.67 0.69 -0.29
N ARG A 60 -19.19 -0.53 -0.46
CA ARG A 60 -20.05 -0.91 -1.56
C ARG A 60 -21.16 -1.82 -1.06
N VAL A 61 -22.40 -1.44 -1.35
CA VAL A 61 -23.57 -2.29 -1.09
C VAL A 61 -23.67 -3.36 -2.18
N GLU A 62 -23.81 -4.60 -1.76
CA GLU A 62 -23.99 -5.80 -2.59
C GLU A 62 -25.22 -6.57 -2.11
N GLY A 63 -26.37 -6.27 -2.70
CA GLY A 63 -27.65 -6.83 -2.26
C GLY A 63 -28.00 -6.31 -0.85
N GLU A 64 -28.10 -7.23 0.11
CA GLU A 64 -28.36 -6.90 1.53
C GLU A 64 -27.08 -6.70 2.35
N ASN A 65 -25.91 -7.00 1.78
CA ASN A 65 -24.62 -6.88 2.47
C ASN A 65 -23.92 -5.58 2.07
N GLU A 66 -23.05 -5.10 2.95
CA GLU A 66 -22.11 -4.02 2.65
C GLU A 66 -20.68 -4.53 2.81
N ARG A 67 -19.84 -4.29 1.80
CA ARG A 67 -18.41 -4.60 1.83
C ARG A 67 -17.60 -3.34 2.05
N PHE A 68 -16.49 -3.48 2.76
CA PHE A 68 -15.60 -2.38 3.09
C PHE A 68 -14.19 -2.62 2.56
N LEU A 69 -13.63 -1.62 1.88
CA LEU A 69 -12.29 -1.63 1.33
C LEU A 69 -11.48 -0.44 1.91
N PRO A 70 -10.66 -0.68 2.95
CA PRO A 70 -9.70 0.31 3.43
C PRO A 70 -8.56 0.53 2.43
N VAL A 71 -8.42 1.74 1.92
CA VAL A 71 -7.36 2.15 1.00
C VAL A 71 -6.41 3.13 1.69
N GLN A 72 -5.11 2.92 1.54
CA GLN A 72 -4.06 3.78 2.08
C GLN A 72 -2.80 3.70 1.18
N CYS A 73 -1.67 4.30 1.58
CA CYS A 73 -0.47 4.28 0.75
C CYS A 73 0.02 2.85 0.54
N GLN A 74 0.22 2.48 -0.73
CA GLN A 74 0.58 1.11 -1.11
C GLN A 74 2.08 0.83 -1.00
N HIS A 75 2.90 1.87 -0.80
CA HIS A 75 4.36 1.83 -0.89
C HIS A 75 4.82 1.11 -2.16
N CYS A 76 4.36 1.63 -3.29
CA CYS A 76 4.70 1.19 -4.66
C CYS A 76 6.21 1.08 -4.87
N ALA A 77 6.66 0.00 -5.52
CA ALA A 77 8.03 -0.15 -5.97
C ALA A 77 8.34 0.67 -7.23
N ASP A 78 7.33 0.95 -8.05
CA ASP A 78 7.38 1.98 -9.09
C ASP A 78 6.44 3.16 -8.73
N PRO A 79 6.83 4.01 -7.76
CA PRO A 79 5.94 5.04 -7.23
C PRO A 79 5.86 6.25 -8.17
N PRO A 80 4.72 6.51 -8.86
CA PRO A 80 4.56 7.71 -9.68
C PRO A 80 4.73 8.99 -8.86
N CYS A 81 4.37 8.93 -7.57
CA CYS A 81 4.53 10.05 -6.64
C CYS A 81 6.00 10.44 -6.37
N ALA A 82 6.96 9.53 -6.57
CA ALA A 82 8.40 9.86 -6.51
C ALA A 82 8.86 10.48 -7.82
N HIS A 83 8.47 9.91 -8.97
CA HIS A 83 8.86 10.38 -10.30
C HIS A 83 8.48 11.83 -10.57
N VAL A 84 7.32 12.27 -10.08
CA VAL A 84 6.83 13.64 -10.28
C VAL A 84 7.40 14.66 -9.29
N CYS A 85 8.22 14.24 -8.31
CA CYS A 85 8.72 15.14 -7.28
C CYS A 85 9.88 15.98 -7.81
N PRO A 86 9.74 17.31 -7.97
CA PRO A 86 10.77 18.14 -8.62
C PRO A 86 12.06 18.28 -7.78
N VAL A 87 12.00 17.91 -6.51
CA VAL A 87 13.06 18.08 -5.50
C VAL A 87 13.48 16.74 -4.86
N ASN A 88 13.00 15.62 -5.41
CA ASN A 88 13.29 14.27 -4.90
C ASN A 88 13.01 14.11 -3.39
N ALA A 89 11.96 14.78 -2.88
CA ALA A 89 11.56 14.64 -1.49
C ALA A 89 10.90 13.28 -1.23
N THR A 90 10.24 12.66 -2.21
CA THR A 90 9.74 11.29 -2.07
C THR A 90 10.79 10.29 -2.55
N TYR A 91 11.07 9.27 -1.76
CA TYR A 91 12.06 8.24 -2.06
C TYR A 91 11.62 6.87 -1.52
N ILE A 92 12.24 5.80 -2.01
CA ILE A 92 12.05 4.44 -1.52
C ILE A 92 13.22 4.12 -0.58
N ARG A 93 12.93 3.63 0.63
CA ARG A 93 13.96 3.12 1.54
C ARG A 93 14.34 1.68 1.15
N ASP A 94 15.50 1.21 1.61
CA ASP A 94 16.06 -0.11 1.25
C ASP A 94 15.11 -1.30 1.55
N ASP A 95 14.16 -1.13 2.46
CA ASP A 95 13.15 -2.12 2.84
C ASP A 95 11.85 -2.07 1.99
N GLY A 96 11.81 -1.20 0.98
CA GLY A 96 10.66 -0.98 0.10
C GLY A 96 9.66 0.07 0.57
N VAL A 97 9.84 0.66 1.77
CA VAL A 97 8.90 1.67 2.27
C VAL A 97 9.16 3.01 1.59
N VAL A 98 8.17 3.47 0.82
CA VAL A 98 8.18 4.84 0.26
C VAL A 98 8.04 5.85 1.40
N LEU A 99 8.89 6.88 1.44
CA LEU A 99 8.93 7.93 2.46
C LEU A 99 8.96 9.33 1.82
N THR A 100 8.65 10.36 2.62
CA THR A 100 8.79 11.78 2.24
C THR A 100 9.82 12.44 3.16
N ASN A 101 10.83 13.10 2.59
CA ASN A 101 11.72 13.99 3.30
C ASN A 101 11.10 15.38 3.39
N GLU A 102 10.57 15.71 4.56
CA GLU A 102 9.91 16.99 4.83
C GLU A 102 10.83 18.19 4.59
N LYS A 103 12.13 18.06 4.87
CA LYS A 103 13.10 19.17 4.69
C LYS A 103 13.34 19.53 3.23
N LEU A 104 13.08 18.58 2.32
CA LEU A 104 13.19 18.80 0.87
C LEU A 104 11.85 19.16 0.25
N CYS A 105 10.73 18.82 0.89
CA CYS A 105 9.41 19.00 0.30
C CYS A 105 9.09 20.50 0.12
N VAL A 106 8.82 20.90 -1.12
CA VAL A 106 8.44 22.28 -1.47
C VAL A 106 6.92 22.49 -1.57
N GLY A 107 6.13 21.51 -1.13
CA GLY A 107 4.67 21.64 -1.08
C GLY A 107 3.95 21.75 -2.43
N CYS A 108 4.57 21.35 -3.55
CA CYS A 108 3.99 21.49 -4.89
C CYS A 108 2.74 20.62 -5.19
N LYS A 109 2.39 19.69 -4.30
CA LYS A 109 1.23 18.77 -4.39
C LYS A 109 1.19 17.83 -5.62
N TYR A 110 2.20 17.81 -6.51
CA TYR A 110 2.24 16.92 -7.67
C TYR A 110 2.15 15.43 -7.31
N CYS A 111 2.85 15.04 -6.23
CA CYS A 111 2.83 13.67 -5.74
C CYS A 111 1.42 13.20 -5.32
N MET A 112 0.55 14.12 -4.90
CA MET A 112 -0.84 13.82 -4.52
C MET A 112 -1.68 13.54 -5.77
N VAL A 113 -1.54 14.38 -6.80
CA VAL A 113 -2.23 14.22 -8.09
C VAL A 113 -1.78 12.95 -8.81
N ALA A 114 -0.49 12.63 -8.74
CA ALA A 114 0.08 11.46 -9.41
C ALA A 114 -0.22 10.12 -8.72
N CYS A 115 -0.67 10.13 -7.47
CA CYS A 115 -0.96 8.89 -6.75
C CYS A 115 -2.33 8.34 -7.18
N PRO A 116 -2.40 7.17 -7.85
CA PRO A 116 -3.67 6.65 -8.34
C PRO A 116 -4.58 6.14 -7.20
N TYR A 117 -4.01 5.88 -6.02
CA TYR A 117 -4.74 5.48 -4.81
C TYR A 117 -5.21 6.67 -3.96
N GLN A 118 -4.90 7.91 -4.39
CA GLN A 118 -5.19 9.15 -3.64
C GLN A 118 -4.70 9.11 -2.18
N ALA A 119 -3.62 8.38 -1.92
CA ALA A 119 -3.19 8.02 -0.58
C ALA A 119 -2.19 9.01 0.04
N ARG A 120 -2.32 10.29 -0.31
CA ARG A 120 -1.51 11.39 0.22
C ARG A 120 -2.41 12.49 0.73
N ILE A 121 -1.97 13.10 1.81
CA ILE A 121 -2.61 14.26 2.41
C ILE A 121 -1.66 15.47 2.33
N PHE A 122 -2.16 16.64 2.67
CA PHE A 122 -1.34 17.85 2.71
C PHE A 122 -1.47 18.52 4.07
N ASP A 123 -0.36 18.61 4.77
CA ASP A 123 -0.27 19.36 6.00
C ASP A 123 -0.12 20.85 5.65
N GLU A 124 -1.20 21.61 5.81
CA GLU A 124 -1.23 23.04 5.49
C GLU A 124 -0.40 23.87 6.49
N GLU A 125 -0.16 23.38 7.71
CA GLU A 125 0.65 24.07 8.71
C GLU A 125 2.15 23.92 8.41
N ARG A 126 2.59 22.70 8.12
CA ARG A 126 3.98 22.41 7.75
C ARG A 126 4.29 22.72 6.28
N GLY A 127 3.29 22.83 5.42
CA GLY A 127 3.45 23.04 3.98
C GLY A 127 4.02 21.82 3.24
N VAL A 128 3.82 20.62 3.77
CA VAL A 128 4.40 19.38 3.26
C VAL A 128 3.33 18.36 2.88
N ALA A 129 3.61 17.59 1.83
CA ALA A 129 2.78 16.44 1.48
C ALA A 129 3.10 15.26 2.40
N ASP A 130 2.07 14.72 3.05
CA ASP A 130 2.20 13.62 4.00
C ASP A 130 1.45 12.37 3.51
N LYS A 131 1.68 11.22 4.15
CA LYS A 131 1.10 9.92 3.82
C LYS A 131 1.38 8.90 4.92
N CYS A 132 0.75 7.73 4.81
CA CYS A 132 1.16 6.56 5.59
C CYS A 132 2.66 6.28 5.39
N TRP A 133 3.39 6.16 6.49
CA TRP A 133 4.81 5.85 6.56
C TRP A 133 5.07 4.52 7.28
N LEU A 134 4.05 3.65 7.32
CA LEU A 134 4.08 2.32 7.95
C LEU A 134 4.38 2.29 9.45
N CYS A 135 4.28 3.44 10.15
CA CYS A 135 4.66 3.55 11.57
C CYS A 135 6.06 2.95 11.83
N LEU A 136 7.03 3.26 10.95
CA LEU A 136 8.36 2.67 10.97
C LEU A 136 9.06 2.76 12.33
N ASP A 137 8.76 3.73 13.18
CA ASP A 137 9.41 3.81 14.49
C ASP A 137 8.97 2.68 15.43
N TYR A 138 7.74 2.21 15.32
CA TYR A 138 7.26 1.00 16.00
C TYR A 138 7.77 -0.26 15.30
N VAL A 139 7.68 -0.30 13.97
CA VAL A 139 8.07 -1.47 13.17
C VAL A 139 9.56 -1.79 13.34
N LEU A 140 10.43 -0.79 13.31
CA LEU A 140 11.87 -0.96 13.52
C LEU A 140 12.21 -1.45 14.94
N GLY A 141 11.33 -1.23 15.90
CA GLY A 141 11.43 -1.77 17.26
C GLY A 141 10.84 -3.18 17.42
N GLY A 142 10.40 -3.82 16.34
CA GLY A 142 9.70 -5.12 16.37
C GLY A 142 8.21 -5.03 16.71
N GLY A 143 7.65 -3.82 16.78
CA GLY A 143 6.23 -3.58 16.98
C GLY A 143 5.42 -3.65 15.67
N GLN A 144 4.14 -3.30 15.77
CA GLN A 144 3.22 -3.28 14.63
C GLN A 144 2.66 -1.86 14.41
N PRO A 145 2.22 -1.53 13.18
CA PRO A 145 1.56 -0.25 12.91
C PRO A 145 0.31 -0.04 13.77
N ALA A 146 0.02 1.22 14.12
CA ALA A 146 -1.13 1.57 14.96
C ALA A 146 -2.47 1.08 14.37
N CYS A 147 -2.60 1.12 13.04
CA CYS A 147 -3.80 0.65 12.34
C CYS A 147 -4.00 -0.86 12.43
N VAL A 148 -2.93 -1.64 12.60
CA VAL A 148 -2.97 -3.10 12.82
C VAL A 148 -3.40 -3.38 14.25
N HIS A 149 -2.75 -2.72 15.21
CA HIS A 149 -3.06 -2.88 16.63
C HIS A 149 -4.52 -2.55 16.97
N ALA A 150 -5.10 -1.54 16.31
CA ALA A 150 -6.48 -1.13 16.53
C ALA A 150 -7.53 -2.00 15.82
N CYS A 151 -7.13 -2.96 14.98
CA CYS A 151 -8.08 -3.73 14.17
C CYS A 151 -8.80 -4.80 15.00
N VAL A 152 -9.99 -4.47 15.50
CA VAL A 152 -10.77 -5.33 16.41
C VAL A 152 -11.21 -6.67 15.82
N VAL A 153 -11.33 -6.76 14.50
CA VAL A 153 -11.77 -7.97 13.77
C VAL A 153 -10.60 -8.76 13.17
N GLY A 154 -9.36 -8.31 13.34
CA GLY A 154 -8.19 -8.98 12.74
C GLY A 154 -8.16 -8.94 11.21
N ALA A 155 -8.75 -7.91 10.59
CA ALA A 155 -8.72 -7.70 9.15
C ALA A 155 -7.38 -7.14 8.64
N ARG A 156 -6.52 -6.62 9.52
CA ARG A 156 -5.20 -6.07 9.16
C ARG A 156 -4.13 -6.98 9.73
N LEU A 157 -3.34 -7.58 8.86
CA LEU A 157 -2.22 -8.46 9.20
C LEU A 157 -0.93 -7.76 8.80
N PHE A 158 0.10 -7.85 9.62
CA PHE A 158 1.38 -7.21 9.37
C PHE A 158 2.54 -8.08 9.84
N GLY A 159 3.60 -8.13 9.04
CA GLY A 159 4.83 -8.80 9.41
C GLY A 159 5.90 -8.67 8.33
N CYS A 160 7.07 -9.22 8.64
CA CYS A 160 8.17 -9.35 7.70
C CYS A 160 7.85 -10.41 6.64
N THR A 161 8.46 -10.27 5.47
CA THR A 161 8.32 -11.20 4.33
C THR A 161 9.52 -12.13 4.17
N ASP A 162 10.49 -12.05 5.09
CA ASP A 162 11.76 -12.77 5.04
C ASP A 162 11.64 -14.24 5.46
N ASP A 163 10.73 -14.55 6.39
CA ASP A 163 10.41 -15.90 6.81
C ASP A 163 9.33 -16.53 5.90
N PRO A 164 9.66 -17.49 5.03
CA PRO A 164 8.69 -18.14 4.14
C PRO A 164 7.64 -18.96 4.88
N ASP A 165 7.89 -19.36 6.13
CA ASP A 165 6.95 -20.11 6.96
C ASP A 165 5.99 -19.19 7.74
N SER A 166 6.18 -17.87 7.67
CA SER A 166 5.28 -16.90 8.30
C SER A 166 3.90 -16.86 7.62
N GLU A 167 2.86 -16.56 8.39
CA GLU A 167 1.49 -16.39 7.86
C GLU A 167 1.45 -15.37 6.72
N ILE A 168 2.21 -14.28 6.84
CA ILE A 168 2.30 -13.21 5.85
C ILE A 168 2.88 -13.73 4.54
N ALA A 169 4.03 -14.42 4.59
CA ALA A 169 4.66 -14.96 3.39
C ALA A 169 3.80 -16.04 2.73
N GLN A 170 3.14 -16.90 3.51
CA GLN A 170 2.25 -17.94 2.99
C GLN A 170 1.03 -17.37 2.28
N LEU A 171 0.38 -16.33 2.84
CA LEU A 171 -0.76 -15.65 2.21
C LEU A 171 -0.38 -14.96 0.89
N ILE A 172 0.84 -14.44 0.81
CA ILE A 172 1.39 -13.85 -0.42
C ILE A 172 1.70 -14.94 -1.45
N ALA A 173 2.44 -15.98 -1.05
CA ALA A 173 2.89 -17.05 -1.94
C ALA A 173 1.73 -17.91 -2.47
N SER A 174 0.67 -18.11 -1.68
CA SER A 174 -0.55 -18.80 -2.12
C SER A 174 -1.35 -18.01 -3.15
N GLY A 175 -1.04 -16.72 -3.33
CA GLY A 175 -1.79 -15.80 -4.18
C GLY A 175 -3.12 -15.36 -3.57
N GLN A 176 -3.40 -15.64 -2.30
CA GLN A 176 -4.59 -15.11 -1.62
C GLN A 176 -4.48 -13.59 -1.40
N ALA A 177 -3.31 -13.11 -0.98
CA ALA A 177 -3.05 -11.69 -0.75
C ALA A 177 -2.40 -11.03 -1.99
N LYS A 178 -3.19 -10.23 -2.72
CA LYS A 178 -2.80 -9.65 -4.02
C LYS A 178 -2.64 -8.12 -3.95
N PRO A 179 -1.80 -7.53 -4.81
CA PRO A 179 -1.77 -6.07 -5.01
C PRO A 179 -3.12 -5.50 -5.42
N LEU A 180 -3.43 -4.28 -4.97
CA LEU A 180 -4.61 -3.55 -5.42
C LEU A 180 -4.33 -2.81 -6.74
N HIS A 181 -5.23 -2.95 -7.71
CA HIS A 181 -5.15 -2.31 -9.03
C HIS A 181 -3.79 -2.52 -9.74
N PRO A 182 -3.41 -3.78 -10.07
CA PRO A 182 -2.17 -4.05 -10.82
C PRO A 182 -2.12 -3.35 -12.18
N GLU A 183 -3.26 -3.03 -12.78
CA GLU A 183 -3.38 -2.29 -14.05
C GLU A 183 -2.79 -0.88 -14.01
N PHE A 184 -2.56 -0.30 -12.82
CA PHE A 184 -1.90 1.01 -12.70
C PHE A 184 -0.38 0.95 -12.94
N GLY A 185 0.20 -0.25 -12.99
CA GLY A 185 1.64 -0.41 -13.24
C GLY A 185 2.54 0.18 -12.16
N THR A 186 2.03 0.42 -10.95
CA THR A 186 2.81 1.02 -9.84
C THR A 186 3.54 -0.03 -8.97
N GLU A 187 3.30 -1.32 -9.24
CA GLU A 187 3.90 -2.43 -8.49
C GLU A 187 3.79 -2.26 -6.96
N PRO A 188 2.57 -2.34 -6.36
CA PRO A 188 2.39 -2.24 -4.91
C PRO A 188 3.29 -3.24 -4.15
N ALA A 189 4.20 -2.72 -3.32
CA ALA A 189 5.22 -3.54 -2.69
C ALA A 189 4.83 -4.00 -1.29
N VAL A 190 4.29 -3.11 -0.46
CA VAL A 190 4.00 -3.40 0.96
C VAL A 190 2.54 -3.82 1.16
N LEU A 191 1.58 -3.17 0.49
CA LEU A 191 0.17 -3.48 0.73
C LEU A 191 -0.35 -4.57 -0.19
N ARG A 192 -1.11 -5.48 0.41
CA ARG A 192 -1.81 -6.58 -0.27
C ARG A 192 -3.22 -6.70 0.30
N TYR A 193 -4.10 -7.32 -0.48
CA TYR A 193 -5.53 -7.44 -0.15
C TYR A 193 -6.01 -8.86 -0.38
N ILE A 194 -6.88 -9.33 0.53
CA ILE A 194 -7.70 -10.53 0.34
C ILE A 194 -9.13 -10.00 0.13
N ILE A 195 -9.66 -10.16 -1.09
CA ILE A 195 -10.94 -9.57 -1.51
C ILE A 195 -12.07 -10.61 -1.63
N GLU A 196 -11.70 -11.87 -1.86
CA GLU A 196 -12.60 -13.00 -2.10
C GLU A 196 -12.23 -14.20 -1.23
#